data_AF-A0A1F6U1D6-F1
#
_entry.id   AF-A0A1F6U1D6-F1
#
_cell.length_a   1.000
_cell.length_b   1.000
_cell.length_c   1.000
_cell.angle_alpha   90.00
_cell.angle_beta   90.00
_cell.angle_gamma   90.00
#
_symmetry.space_group_name_H-M   'P 1'
#
loop_
_entity.id
_entity.type
_entity.pdbx_description
1 polymer ?
#
loop_
_entity_poly.entity_id
_entity_poly.type
_entity_poly.pdbx_seq_one_letter_code
_entity_poly.pdbx_strand_id
1 'polypeptide(L)' 'MIFLDLAPRMALKVPRADWEKYFPGRPEDMVGRRVAARGWVTAHRDRLYLRVQHPSMLTLIE' A
#
# COMPACT_ATOMS: atom_id res chain seq x y z
N MET A 1 -1.43 10.89 -4.25
CA MET A 1 -1.50 9.41 -4.12
C MET A 1 -0.12 8.93 -3.73
N ILE A 2 -0.03 7.92 -2.87
CA ILE A 2 1.22 7.24 -2.53
C ILE A 2 1.15 5.83 -3.09
N PHE A 3 2.24 5.38 -3.70
CA PHE A 3 2.37 4.05 -4.28
C PHE A 3 3.54 3.35 -3.58
N LEU A 4 3.29 2.15 -3.05
CA LEU A 4 4.31 1.31 -2.43
C LEU A 4 4.38 0.00 -3.21
N ASP A 5 5.56 -0.34 -3.69
CA ASP A 5 5.73 -1.55 -4.48
C ASP A 5 5.78 -2.78 -3.59
N LEU A 6 4.88 -3.72 -3.86
CA LEU A 6 4.76 -4.98 -3.12
C LEU A 6 5.41 -6.13 -3.90
N ALA A 7 5.33 -6.08 -5.24
CA ALA A 7 5.96 -7.03 -6.14
C ALA A 7 6.16 -6.38 -7.53
N PRO A 8 6.89 -7.00 -8.48
CA PRO A 8 7.22 -6.39 -9.77
C PRO A 8 6.04 -5.83 -10.58
N ARG A 9 4.85 -6.44 -10.45
CA ARG A 9 3.62 -5.99 -11.13
C ARG A 9 2.50 -5.56 -10.16
N MET A 10 2.79 -5.41 -8.88
CA MET A 10 1.79 -5.16 -7.84
C MET A 10 2.22 -4.01 -6.93
N ALA A 11 1.37 -2.99 -6.82
CA ALA A 11 1.59 -1.87 -5.92
C ALA A 11 0.41 -1.67 -4.97
N LEU A 12 0.70 -1.29 -3.75
CA LEU A 12 -0.28 -0.72 -2.84
C LEU A 12 -0.49 0.74 -3.21
N LYS A 13 -1.75 1.14 -3.31
CA LYS A 13 -2.16 2.51 -3.63
C LYS A 13 -2.87 3.11 -2.41
N VAL A 14 -2.22 4.06 -1.75
CA VAL A 14 -2.77 4.76 -0.58
C VAL A 14 -3.17 6.18 -0.98
N PRO A 15 -4.45 6.58 -0.87
CA PRO A 15 -4.85 7.97 -1.01
C PRO A 15 -4.07 8.86 -0.03
N ARG A 16 -3.67 10.06 -0.48
CA ARG A 16 -2.81 10.93 0.33
C ARG A 16 -3.50 11.35 1.64
N ALA A 17 -4.79 11.66 1.59
CA ALA A 17 -5.59 11.97 2.77
C ALA A 17 -5.67 10.78 3.76
N ASP A 18 -5.80 9.55 3.27
CA ASP A 18 -5.82 8.36 4.12
C ASP A 18 -4.43 8.12 4.74
N TRP A 19 -3.34 8.41 4.01
CA TRP A 19 -1.98 8.38 4.54
C TRP A 19 -1.81 9.36 5.69
N GLU A 20 -2.08 10.64 5.45
CA GLU A 20 -1.94 11.72 6.44
C GLU A 20 -2.80 11.48 7.69
N LYS A 21 -3.94 10.79 7.53
CA LYS A 21 -4.84 10.45 8.64
C LYS A 21 -4.36 9.27 9.49
N TYR A 22 -3.83 8.22 8.87
CA TYR A 22 -3.65 6.94 9.55
C TYR A 22 -2.21 6.44 9.65
N PHE A 23 -1.30 6.92 8.81
CA PHE A 23 0.07 6.43 8.71
C PHE A 23 1.03 7.52 9.19
N PRO A 24 1.61 7.39 10.39
CA PRO A 24 2.62 8.34 10.85
C PRO A 24 3.92 8.16 10.06
N GLY A 25 4.63 9.26 9.85
CA GLY A 25 5.94 9.24 9.18
C GLY A 25 5.87 9.35 7.67
N ARG A 26 7.01 9.07 7.02
CA ARG A 26 7.15 9.21 5.57
C ARG A 26 6.97 7.85 4.89
N PRO A 27 6.44 7.79 3.65
CA PRO A 27 6.28 6.52 2.92
C PRO A 27 7.57 5.69 2.79
N GLU A 28 8.71 6.36 2.72
CA GLU A 28 10.03 5.76 2.63
C GLU A 28 10.35 4.89 3.85
N ASP A 29 9.79 5.21 5.03
CA ASP A 29 9.97 4.45 6.28
C ASP A 29 9.32 3.06 6.24
N MET A 30 8.50 2.79 5.23
CA MET A 30 7.86 1.50 4.99
C MET A 30 8.65 0.60 4.05
N VAL A 31 9.68 1.11 3.37
CA VAL A 31 10.49 0.34 2.43
C VAL A 31 11.23 -0.79 3.18
N GLY A 32 11.27 -1.98 2.57
CA GLY A 32 11.92 -3.16 3.15
C GLY A 32 11.05 -3.93 4.16
N ARG A 33 9.89 -3.39 4.56
CA ARG A 33 8.95 -4.11 5.43
C ARG A 33 8.21 -5.18 4.64
N ARG A 34 8.02 -6.34 5.25
CA ARG A 34 7.17 -7.40 4.72
C ARG A 34 5.76 -7.23 5.30
N VAL A 35 4.76 -7.22 4.43
CA VAL A 35 3.35 -7.05 4.82
C VAL A 35 2.46 -8.02 4.08
N ALA A 36 1.41 -8.49 4.75
CA ALA A 36 0.22 -9.02 4.10
C ALA A 36 -0.79 -7.89 3.88
N ALA A 37 -1.24 -7.71 2.64
CA ALA A 37 -2.23 -6.69 2.27
C ALA A 37 -3.53 -7.35 1.79
N ARG A 38 -4.67 -6.81 2.20
CA ARG A 38 -6.01 -7.31 1.81
C ARG A 38 -6.88 -6.18 1.29
N GLY A 39 -7.65 -6.46 0.25
CA GLY A 39 -8.56 -5.49 -0.35
C GLY A 39 -8.86 -5.77 -1.81
N TRP A 40 -9.48 -4.79 -2.46
CA TRP A 40 -9.82 -4.87 -3.87
C TRP A 40 -8.62 -4.56 -4.75
N VAL A 41 -8.42 -5.40 -5.77
CA VAL A 41 -7.37 -5.24 -6.77
C VAL A 41 -7.97 -4.68 -8.06
N THR A 42 -7.31 -3.68 -8.63
CA THR A 42 -7.65 -3.10 -9.93
C THR A 42 -6.47 -3.21 -10.88
N ALA A 43 -6.71 -3.55 -12.15
CA ALA A 43 -5.69 -3.60 -13.18
C ALA A 43 -5.65 -2.29 -13.98
N HIS A 44 -4.45 -1.79 -14.27
CA HIS A 44 -4.25 -0.64 -15.16
C HIS A 44 -2.83 -0.68 -15.78
N ARG A 45 -2.76 -0.57 -17.12
CA ARG A 45 -1.50 -0.54 -17.91
C ARG A 45 -0.47 -1.57 -17.43
N ASP A 46 -0.87 -2.85 -17.47
CA ASP A 46 -0.07 -4.02 -17.07
C ASP A 46 0.34 -4.12 -15.60
N ARG A 47 -0.20 -3.25 -14.73
CA ARG A 47 0.07 -3.27 -13.30
C ARG A 47 -1.20 -3.49 -12.50
N LEU A 48 -1.05 -4.22 -11.40
CA LEU A 48 -2.09 -4.44 -10.41
C LEU A 48 -1.91 -3.45 -9.26
N TYR A 49 -3.02 -2.89 -8.81
CA TYR A 49 -3.07 -1.96 -7.70
C TYR A 49 -4.06 -2.45 -6.66
N LEU A 50 -3.61 -2.59 -5.42
CA LEU A 50 -4.49 -2.81 -4.28
C LEU A 50 -4.65 -1.49 -3.53
N ARG A 51 -5.88 -1.00 -3.44
CA ARG A 51 -6.15 0.24 -2.73
C ARG A 51 -6.16 -0.02 -1.23
N VAL A 52 -5.37 0.74 -0.48
CA VAL A 52 -5.34 0.72 0.99
C VAL A 52 -5.91 2.04 1.49
N GLN A 53 -6.98 1.97 2.29
CA GLN A 53 -7.65 3.15 2.85
C GLN A 53 -7.66 3.18 4.38
N HIS A 54 -7.23 2.08 5.00
CA HIS A 54 -7.18 1.96 6.45
C HIS A 54 -6.06 0.99 6.87
N PRO A 55 -5.38 1.22 8.01
CA PRO A 55 -4.28 0.36 8.48
C PRO A 55 -4.65 -1.11 8.66
N SER A 56 -5.90 -1.42 9.01
CA SER A 56 -6.39 -2.81 9.18
C SER A 56 -6.32 -3.66 7.90
N MET A 57 -6.16 -3.02 6.74
CA MET A 57 -5.94 -3.69 5.46
C MET A 57 -4.51 -4.22 5.30
N LEU A 58 -3.60 -3.81 6.19
CA LEU A 58 -2.22 -4.23 6.23
C LEU A 58 -1.94 -5.01 7.52
N THR A 59 -1.07 -6.00 7.43
CA THR A 59 -0.56 -6.75 8.57
C THR A 59 0.93 -6.95 8.36
N LEU A 60 1.76 -6.54 9.32
CA LEU A 60 3.19 -6.81 9.27
C LEU A 60 3.41 -8.31 9.40
N ILE A 61 4.28 -8.86 8.57
CA ILE A 61 4.71 -10.26 8.64
C ILE A 61 6.22 -10.26 8.85
N GLU A 62 6.68 -11.09 9.79
CA GLU A 62 8.11 -11.26 10.10
C GLU A 62 8.86 -11.96 8.94
#